data_AF-A0A831XUM1-F1
#
_entry.id   AF-A0A831XUM1-F1
#
_cell.length_a   1.000
_cell.length_b   1.000
_cell.length_c   1.000
_cell.angle_alpha   90.00
_cell.angle_beta   90.00
_cell.angle_gamma   90.00
#
_symmetry.space_group_name_H-M   'P 1'
#
loop_
_entity.id
_entity.type
_entity.pdbx_description
1 polymer ?
#
loop_
_entity_poly.entity_id
_entity_poly.type
_entity_poly.pdbx_seq_one_letter_code
_entity_poly.pdbx_strand_id
1 'polypeptide(L)'
;YYLAEHGVDPDQDVQLKVIAPPEMVANLKAGNIDGFLGPEPFNQRAVYEGAGFIHVLSKDLWDGHPCCAFGATKSFVEGNPNTFSALFRAIASATVYAHKKENRPEIIEAIAPANYLNQPKIVLDQVMTGRYADGLGNIIEEPERADFDPFPWESMGVWILTQMKRWGYIEEEIDYADIAEEIFRATDARQRLAEMGLPAPEINSKKHMIMGKEFDPARPQEYLESFEIGRA
;
A
#
# COMPACT_ATOMS: atom_id res chain seq x y z
N TYR A 1 3.83 -11.13 6.80
CA TYR A 1 4.06 -10.36 8.03
C TYR A 1 3.04 -10.71 9.11
N TYR A 2 1.76 -10.32 8.98
CA TYR A 2 0.72 -10.54 10.01
C TYR A 2 0.66 -11.98 10.56
N LEU A 3 0.56 -12.99 9.68
CA LEU A 3 0.50 -14.41 10.09
C LEU A 3 1.76 -14.83 10.87
N ALA A 4 2.93 -14.53 10.31
CA ALA A 4 4.22 -14.92 10.87
C ALA A 4 4.46 -14.33 12.26
N GLU A 5 4.09 -13.07 12.49
CA GLU A 5 4.21 -12.45 13.83
C GLU A 5 3.19 -12.99 14.85
N HIS A 6 2.22 -13.79 14.40
CA HIS A 6 1.28 -14.52 15.26
C HIS A 6 1.54 -16.03 15.25
N GLY A 7 2.74 -16.45 14.86
CA GLY A 7 3.17 -17.86 14.93
C GLY A 7 2.60 -18.77 13.85
N VAL A 8 2.05 -18.21 12.76
CA VAL A 8 1.55 -18.96 11.60
C VAL A 8 2.49 -18.76 10.42
N ASP A 9 3.13 -19.82 9.97
CA ASP A 9 4.01 -19.79 8.81
C ASP A 9 3.18 -19.71 7.50
N PRO A 10 3.32 -18.63 6.71
CA PRO A 10 2.52 -18.44 5.50
C PRO A 10 2.79 -19.42 4.35
N ASP A 11 3.93 -20.13 4.34
CA ASP A 11 4.22 -21.14 3.30
C ASP A 11 3.90 -22.57 3.73
N GLN A 12 3.65 -22.81 5.03
CA GLN A 12 3.45 -24.16 5.58
C GLN A 12 2.08 -24.36 6.22
N ASP A 13 1.61 -23.40 7.01
CA ASP A 13 0.42 -23.57 7.85
C ASP A 13 -0.87 -23.15 7.16
N VAL A 14 -0.76 -22.42 6.04
CA VAL A 14 -1.89 -21.95 5.24
C VAL A 14 -1.62 -22.12 3.74
N GLN A 15 -2.67 -22.00 2.93
CA GLN A 15 -2.55 -21.95 1.47
C GLN A 15 -2.77 -20.53 0.98
N LEU A 16 -1.70 -19.86 0.52
CA LEU A 16 -1.81 -18.58 -0.16
C LEU A 16 -2.14 -18.78 -1.63
N LYS A 17 -3.25 -18.17 -2.09
CA LYS A 17 -3.70 -18.22 -3.48
C LYS A 17 -3.69 -16.82 -4.07
N VAL A 18 -3.18 -16.70 -5.30
CA VAL A 18 -3.28 -15.47 -6.08
C VAL A 18 -4.64 -15.44 -6.78
N ILE A 19 -5.45 -14.44 -6.45
CA ILE A 19 -6.80 -14.24 -7.00
C ILE A 19 -6.91 -12.79 -7.45
N ALA A 20 -7.54 -12.54 -8.60
CA ALA A 20 -7.76 -11.18 -9.07
C ALA A 20 -8.73 -10.44 -8.12
N PRO A 21 -8.49 -9.17 -7.75
CA PRO A 21 -9.33 -8.46 -6.77
C PRO A 21 -10.85 -8.52 -7.02
N PRO A 22 -11.36 -8.39 -8.27
CA PRO A 22 -12.79 -8.50 -8.54
C PRO A 22 -13.41 -9.86 -8.17
N GLU A 23 -12.60 -10.92 -8.18
CA GLU A 23 -12.99 -12.31 -7.92
C GLU A 23 -12.87 -12.72 -6.45
N MET A 24 -12.14 -11.93 -5.63
CA MET A 24 -11.90 -12.26 -4.21
C MET A 24 -13.22 -12.40 -3.44
N VAL A 25 -14.16 -11.46 -3.63
CA VAL A 25 -15.47 -11.49 -2.93
C VAL A 25 -16.29 -12.73 -3.31
N ALA A 26 -16.29 -13.11 -4.59
CA ALA A 26 -17.01 -14.29 -5.05
C ALA A 26 -16.40 -15.58 -4.51
N ASN A 27 -15.07 -15.68 -4.45
CA ASN A 27 -14.37 -16.82 -3.88
C ASN A 27 -14.60 -16.94 -2.38
N LEU A 28 -14.63 -15.82 -1.64
CA LEU A 28 -14.98 -15.82 -0.22
C LEU A 28 -16.41 -16.33 -0.01
N LYS A 29 -17.40 -15.79 -0.75
CA LYS A 29 -18.80 -16.23 -0.68
C LYS A 29 -18.99 -17.71 -0.99
N ALA A 30 -18.22 -18.23 -1.94
CA ALA A 30 -18.29 -19.63 -2.34
C ALA A 30 -17.59 -20.58 -1.35
N GLY A 31 -16.85 -20.05 -0.36
CA GLY A 31 -16.05 -20.86 0.58
C GLY A 31 -14.78 -21.44 -0.05
N ASN A 32 -14.28 -20.84 -1.15
CA ASN A 32 -13.03 -21.29 -1.80
C ASN A 32 -11.76 -20.76 -1.09
N ILE A 33 -11.93 -19.72 -0.27
CA ILE A 33 -10.92 -19.07 0.57
C ILE A 33 -11.55 -18.70 1.91
N ASP A 34 -10.75 -18.72 2.98
CA ASP A 34 -11.19 -18.36 4.34
C ASP A 34 -11.12 -16.85 4.61
N GLY A 35 -10.31 -16.13 3.83
CA GLY A 35 -10.10 -14.69 3.94
C GLY A 35 -9.15 -14.19 2.86
N PHE A 36 -8.98 -12.87 2.76
CA PHE A 36 -8.01 -12.27 1.84
C PHE A 36 -7.49 -10.92 2.37
N LEU A 37 -6.27 -10.58 1.95
CA LEU A 37 -5.74 -9.22 1.97
C LEU A 37 -5.87 -8.65 0.56
N GLY A 38 -6.65 -7.59 0.38
CA GLY A 38 -6.93 -7.04 -0.93
C GLY A 38 -6.92 -5.50 -0.95
N PRO A 39 -6.87 -4.90 -2.15
CA PRO A 39 -7.06 -3.46 -2.27
C PRO A 39 -8.53 -3.08 -2.02
N GLU A 40 -8.73 -1.86 -1.54
CA GLU A 40 -10.07 -1.27 -1.53
C GLU A 40 -10.55 -1.00 -2.97
N PRO A 41 -11.88 -1.04 -3.23
CA PRO A 41 -12.97 -1.20 -2.27
C PRO A 41 -13.42 -2.65 -2.05
N PHE A 42 -12.65 -3.65 -2.50
CA PHE A 42 -13.10 -5.04 -2.51
C PHE A 42 -13.26 -5.63 -1.09
N ASN A 43 -12.46 -5.17 -0.14
CA ASN A 43 -12.62 -5.54 1.27
C ASN A 43 -13.96 -5.03 1.80
N GLN A 44 -14.27 -3.73 1.60
CA GLN A 44 -15.55 -3.18 2.03
C GLN A 44 -16.74 -3.76 1.24
N ARG A 45 -16.52 -4.15 -0.03
CA ARG A 45 -17.53 -4.83 -0.84
C ARG A 45 -17.89 -6.20 -0.27
N ALA A 46 -16.91 -6.95 0.27
CA ALA A 46 -17.20 -8.22 0.93
C ALA A 46 -18.16 -8.03 2.11
N VAL A 47 -17.98 -6.98 2.92
CA VAL A 47 -18.93 -6.64 3.99
C VAL A 47 -20.28 -6.20 3.45
N TYR A 48 -20.28 -5.28 2.48
CA TYR A 48 -21.51 -4.75 1.86
C TYR A 48 -22.39 -5.86 1.29
N GLU A 49 -21.78 -6.90 0.72
CA GLU A 49 -22.50 -8.04 0.17
C GLU A 49 -22.73 -9.20 1.16
N GLY A 50 -22.42 -9.01 2.45
CA GLY A 50 -22.60 -10.01 3.51
C GLY A 50 -21.71 -11.25 3.37
N ALA A 51 -20.59 -11.14 2.67
CA ALA A 51 -19.65 -12.23 2.42
C ALA A 51 -18.68 -12.49 3.59
N GLY A 52 -18.44 -11.47 4.42
CA GLY A 52 -17.47 -11.54 5.50
C GLY A 52 -17.42 -10.24 6.30
N PHE A 53 -16.37 -10.09 7.11
CA PHE A 53 -16.13 -8.96 7.99
C PHE A 53 -14.69 -8.44 7.84
N ILE A 54 -14.44 -7.20 8.25
CA ILE A 54 -13.09 -6.62 8.32
C ILE A 54 -12.44 -7.09 9.63
N HIS A 55 -11.36 -7.86 9.50
CA HIS A 55 -10.59 -8.36 10.64
C HIS A 55 -9.60 -7.32 11.18
N VAL A 56 -8.84 -6.67 10.29
CA VAL A 56 -7.82 -5.67 10.63
C VAL A 56 -7.57 -4.76 9.43
N LEU A 57 -7.28 -3.48 9.63
CA LEU A 57 -6.81 -2.61 8.57
C LEU A 57 -5.29 -2.66 8.48
N SER A 58 -4.73 -2.56 7.28
CA SER A 58 -3.27 -2.52 7.12
C SER A 58 -2.62 -1.32 7.82
N LYS A 59 -3.35 -0.20 8.01
CA LYS A 59 -2.89 0.93 8.85
C LYS A 59 -2.68 0.56 10.31
N ASP A 60 -3.43 -0.41 10.83
CA ASP A 60 -3.29 -0.86 12.23
C ASP A 60 -2.04 -1.72 12.39
N LEU A 61 -1.55 -2.32 11.30
CA LEU A 61 -0.29 -3.05 11.26
C LEU A 61 0.90 -2.11 11.10
N TRP A 62 0.78 -1.13 10.21
CA TRP A 62 1.77 -0.09 9.97
C TRP A 62 1.08 1.16 9.43
N ASP A 63 0.98 2.18 10.28
CA ASP A 63 0.40 3.46 9.91
C ASP A 63 1.31 4.19 8.91
N GLY A 64 0.74 4.59 7.78
CA GLY A 64 1.50 5.12 6.64
C GLY A 64 2.38 4.09 5.91
N HIS A 65 2.01 2.80 5.92
CA HIS A 65 2.71 1.77 5.14
C HIS A 65 2.76 2.07 3.64
N PRO A 66 3.82 1.64 2.94
CA PRO A 66 3.87 1.67 1.49
C PRO A 66 2.78 0.78 0.90
N CYS A 67 2.13 1.25 -0.16
CA CYS A 67 1.14 0.48 -0.90
C CYS A 67 1.42 0.58 -2.41
N CYS A 68 0.64 1.36 -3.14
CA CYS A 68 0.75 1.49 -4.59
C CYS A 68 1.85 2.49 -4.99
N ALA A 69 2.49 2.22 -6.13
CA ALA A 69 3.49 3.11 -6.73
C ALA A 69 3.19 3.36 -8.21
N PHE A 70 3.63 4.52 -8.71
CA PHE A 70 3.73 4.76 -10.14
C PHE A 70 5.16 4.44 -10.60
N GLY A 71 5.29 3.41 -11.45
CA GLY A 71 6.56 3.00 -12.04
C GLY A 71 6.65 3.34 -13.51
N ALA A 72 7.84 3.72 -13.96
CA ALA A 72 8.19 3.87 -15.37
C ALA A 72 9.54 3.19 -15.65
N THR A 73 9.75 2.68 -16.86
CA THR A 73 11.05 2.10 -17.22
C THR A 73 12.11 3.19 -17.32
N LYS A 74 13.36 2.85 -16.95
CA LYS A 74 14.52 3.75 -17.08
C LYS A 74 14.66 4.31 -18.50
N SER A 75 14.51 3.45 -19.51
CA SER A 75 14.55 3.85 -20.92
C SER A 75 13.47 4.85 -21.32
N PHE A 76 12.26 4.74 -20.76
CA PHE A 76 11.20 5.70 -21.02
C PHE A 76 11.51 7.06 -20.39
N VAL A 77 12.00 7.06 -19.14
CA VAL A 77 12.38 8.27 -18.40
C VAL A 77 13.49 9.02 -19.13
N GLU A 78 14.55 8.32 -19.53
CA GLU A 78 15.70 8.89 -20.23
C GLU A 78 15.35 9.35 -21.66
N GLY A 79 14.53 8.58 -22.38
CA GLY A 79 14.11 8.91 -23.74
C GLY A 79 13.03 10.00 -23.82
N ASN A 80 12.24 10.19 -22.76
CA ASN A 80 11.09 11.11 -22.74
C ASN A 80 11.03 11.95 -21.45
N PRO A 81 12.10 12.70 -21.10
CA PRO A 81 12.21 13.34 -19.79
C PRO A 81 11.11 14.38 -19.52
N ASN A 82 10.70 15.14 -20.55
CA ASN A 82 9.60 16.11 -20.45
C ASN A 82 8.24 15.44 -20.25
N THR A 83 7.98 14.35 -20.97
CA THR A 83 6.75 13.56 -20.84
C THR A 83 6.66 12.94 -19.46
N PHE A 84 7.74 12.33 -18.99
CA PHE A 84 7.81 11.79 -17.63
C PHE A 84 7.61 12.88 -16.57
N SER A 85 8.18 14.07 -16.76
CA SER A 85 7.93 15.22 -15.88
C SER A 85 6.46 15.64 -15.86
N ALA A 86 5.80 15.70 -17.01
CA ALA A 86 4.37 16.00 -17.07
C ALA A 86 3.52 14.93 -16.36
N LEU A 87 3.82 13.64 -16.58
CA LEU A 87 3.13 12.53 -15.91
C LEU A 87 3.31 12.55 -14.40
N PHE A 88 4.55 12.74 -13.92
CA PHE A 88 4.84 12.87 -12.49
C PHE A 88 4.01 14.00 -11.86
N ARG A 89 4.01 15.19 -12.48
CA ARG A 89 3.25 16.34 -11.97
C ARG A 89 1.75 16.10 -11.96
N ALA A 90 1.22 15.38 -12.95
CA ALA A 90 -0.20 15.01 -12.99
C ALA A 90 -0.57 14.07 -11.83
N ILE A 91 0.25 13.03 -11.58
CA ILE A 91 0.03 12.06 -10.51
C ILE A 91 0.20 12.71 -9.13
N ALA A 92 1.24 13.52 -8.94
CA ALA A 92 1.44 14.26 -7.70
C ALA A 92 0.26 15.21 -7.40
N SER A 93 -0.21 15.93 -8.42
CA SER A 93 -1.39 16.80 -8.30
C SER A 93 -2.65 16.01 -7.91
N ALA A 94 -2.89 14.88 -8.56
CA ALA A 94 -4.03 14.01 -8.25
C ALA A 94 -3.94 13.43 -6.83
N THR A 95 -2.76 13.05 -6.39
CA THR A 95 -2.52 12.51 -5.04
C THR A 95 -2.79 13.56 -3.96
N VAL A 96 -2.26 14.78 -4.13
CA VAL A 96 -2.54 15.90 -3.21
C VAL A 96 -4.01 16.30 -3.25
N TYR A 97 -4.65 16.22 -4.41
CA TYR A 97 -6.08 16.45 -4.53
C TYR A 97 -6.87 15.40 -3.76
N ALA A 98 -6.47 14.12 -3.79
CA ALA A 98 -7.11 13.02 -3.07
C ALA A 98 -6.84 13.00 -1.55
N HIS A 99 -5.67 13.49 -1.12
CA HIS A 99 -5.31 13.66 0.28
C HIS A 99 -6.34 14.53 1.03
N LYS A 100 -6.79 15.62 0.39
CA LYS A 100 -7.80 16.53 0.95
C LYS A 100 -9.16 15.85 1.04
N LYS A 101 -9.67 15.68 2.26
CA LYS A 101 -10.93 14.96 2.53
C LYS A 101 -12.12 15.62 1.83
N GLU A 102 -12.10 16.94 1.67
CA GLU A 102 -13.18 17.71 1.03
C GLU A 102 -13.35 17.38 -0.45
N ASN A 103 -12.29 16.88 -1.10
CA ASN A 103 -12.28 16.51 -2.51
C ASN A 103 -12.73 15.06 -2.76
N ARG A 104 -12.73 14.21 -1.72
CA ARG A 104 -13.04 12.78 -1.84
C ARG A 104 -14.44 12.51 -2.42
N PRO A 105 -15.50 13.29 -2.13
CA PRO A 105 -16.80 13.12 -2.79
C PRO A 105 -16.71 13.20 -4.32
N GLU A 106 -16.01 14.18 -4.88
CA GLU A 106 -15.83 14.31 -6.34
C GLU A 106 -15.05 13.13 -6.93
N ILE A 107 -14.03 12.65 -6.21
CA ILE A 107 -13.24 11.48 -6.62
C ILE A 107 -14.12 10.23 -6.67
N ILE A 108 -14.98 10.01 -5.66
CA ILE A 108 -15.92 8.89 -5.62
C ILE A 108 -16.83 8.92 -6.85
N GLU A 109 -17.39 10.09 -7.19
CA GLU A 109 -18.21 10.25 -8.40
C GLU A 109 -17.45 9.87 -9.67
N ALA A 110 -16.18 10.28 -9.77
CA ALA A 110 -15.36 10.04 -10.95
C ALA A 110 -14.99 8.56 -11.13
N ILE A 111 -14.68 7.83 -10.05
CA ILE A 111 -14.15 6.45 -10.14
C ILE A 111 -15.21 5.35 -10.04
N ALA A 112 -16.42 5.66 -9.55
CA ALA A 112 -17.52 4.69 -9.41
C ALA A 112 -18.04 4.07 -10.72
N PRO A 113 -18.18 4.81 -11.84
CA PRO A 113 -18.88 4.31 -13.01
C PRO A 113 -18.19 3.12 -13.72
N ALA A 114 -18.91 2.51 -14.65
CA ALA A 114 -18.51 1.25 -15.30
C ALA A 114 -17.23 1.33 -16.14
N ASN A 115 -16.87 2.52 -16.62
CA ASN A 115 -15.61 2.76 -17.33
C ASN A 115 -14.39 2.84 -16.40
N TYR A 116 -14.60 2.81 -15.09
CA TYR A 116 -13.55 2.78 -14.06
C TYR A 116 -13.74 1.56 -13.14
N LEU A 117 -14.04 1.76 -11.85
CA LEU A 117 -14.09 0.66 -10.89
C LEU A 117 -15.38 -0.16 -11.01
N ASN A 118 -16.46 0.42 -11.54
CA ASN A 118 -17.78 -0.21 -11.59
C ASN A 118 -18.23 -0.73 -10.21
N GLN A 119 -18.11 0.10 -9.17
CA GLN A 119 -18.43 -0.28 -7.79
C GLN A 119 -19.54 0.61 -7.21
N PRO A 120 -20.36 0.11 -6.27
CA PRO A 120 -21.38 0.92 -5.64
C PRO A 120 -20.76 2.11 -4.90
N LYS A 121 -21.28 3.32 -5.14
CA LYS A 121 -20.77 4.56 -4.54
C LYS A 121 -20.73 4.53 -3.02
N ILE A 122 -21.68 3.85 -2.38
CA ILE A 122 -21.70 3.70 -0.92
C ILE A 122 -20.50 2.93 -0.39
N VAL A 123 -19.98 1.95 -1.13
CA VAL A 123 -18.79 1.19 -0.74
C VAL A 123 -17.56 2.08 -0.84
N LEU A 124 -17.44 2.86 -1.92
CA LEU A 124 -16.37 3.85 -2.09
C LEU A 124 -16.43 4.94 -1.01
N ASP A 125 -17.62 5.44 -0.69
CA ASP A 125 -17.82 6.44 0.37
C ASP A 125 -17.38 5.91 1.74
N GLN A 126 -17.76 4.68 2.10
CA GLN A 126 -17.33 4.03 3.34
C GLN A 126 -15.81 3.92 3.47
N VAL A 127 -15.11 3.61 2.38
CA VAL A 127 -13.64 3.54 2.34
C VAL A 127 -13.02 4.93 2.46
N MET A 128 -13.47 5.86 1.62
CA MET A 128 -12.84 7.16 1.45
C MET A 128 -13.15 8.13 2.60
N THR A 129 -14.26 7.96 3.32
CA THR A 129 -14.62 8.78 4.49
C THR A 129 -14.22 8.13 5.81
N GLY A 130 -14.00 6.80 5.82
CA GLY A 130 -13.64 6.09 7.03
C GLY A 130 -14.83 5.74 7.94
N ARG A 131 -16.07 6.03 7.53
CA ARG A 131 -17.27 5.59 8.26
C ARG A 131 -17.89 4.37 7.59
N TYR A 132 -17.73 3.19 8.18
CA TYR A 132 -18.06 1.92 7.51
C TYR A 132 -18.63 0.87 8.44
N ALA A 133 -19.36 -0.09 7.87
CA ALA A 133 -19.75 -1.30 8.59
C ALA A 133 -18.58 -2.28 8.63
N ASP A 134 -18.32 -2.89 9.78
CA ASP A 134 -17.26 -3.90 9.95
C ASP A 134 -17.69 -5.31 9.51
N GLY A 135 -18.99 -5.56 9.36
CA GLY A 135 -19.54 -6.88 9.06
C GLY A 135 -19.85 -7.75 10.29
N LEU A 136 -19.60 -7.23 11.50
CA LEU A 136 -19.94 -7.84 12.79
C LEU A 136 -21.11 -7.12 13.49
N GLY A 137 -21.75 -6.18 12.78
CA GLY A 137 -22.89 -5.41 13.26
C GLY A 137 -22.54 -4.04 13.83
N ASN A 138 -21.27 -3.64 13.76
CA ASN A 138 -20.83 -2.32 14.21
C ASN A 138 -20.65 -1.35 13.04
N ILE A 139 -20.77 -0.06 13.35
CA ILE A 139 -20.32 1.02 12.49
C ILE A 139 -19.05 1.59 13.12
N ILE A 140 -17.97 1.60 12.35
CA ILE A 140 -16.67 2.11 12.73
C ILE A 140 -16.51 3.52 12.14
N GLU A 141 -15.94 4.42 12.91
CA GLU A 141 -15.51 5.75 12.47
C GLU A 141 -13.99 5.84 12.56
N GLU A 142 -13.32 5.69 11.42
CA GLU A 142 -11.86 5.77 11.27
C GLU A 142 -11.53 6.74 10.13
N PRO A 143 -11.58 8.07 10.38
CA PRO A 143 -11.37 9.08 9.35
C PRO A 143 -10.01 9.01 8.65
N GLU A 144 -9.03 8.33 9.25
CA GLU A 144 -7.69 8.10 8.69
C GLU A 144 -7.53 6.69 8.09
N ARG A 145 -8.65 6.02 7.76
CA ARG A 145 -8.67 4.70 7.09
C ARG A 145 -7.86 4.69 5.80
N ALA A 146 -7.96 5.77 5.02
CA ALA A 146 -7.29 5.94 3.75
C ALA A 146 -6.63 7.31 3.68
N ASP A 147 -5.39 7.33 3.23
CA ASP A 147 -4.64 8.55 2.94
C ASP A 147 -3.73 8.38 1.72
N PHE A 148 -3.21 9.50 1.20
CA PHE A 148 -2.49 9.58 -0.06
C PHE A 148 -1.23 10.46 0.09
N ASP A 149 -0.06 9.83 0.11
CA ASP A 149 1.25 10.51 0.15
C ASP A 149 1.97 10.31 -1.19
N PRO A 150 2.31 11.38 -1.94
CA PRO A 150 3.01 11.25 -3.21
C PRO A 150 4.51 11.00 -3.06
N PHE A 151 5.08 11.10 -1.85
CA PHE A 151 6.52 11.04 -1.66
C PHE A 151 7.06 9.60 -1.62
N PRO A 152 8.00 9.21 -2.52
CA PRO A 152 8.52 7.86 -2.58
C PRO A 152 9.65 7.68 -1.55
N TRP A 153 9.30 7.36 -0.31
CA TRP A 153 10.27 7.15 0.77
C TRP A 153 11.22 5.97 0.49
N GLU A 154 12.53 6.25 0.36
CA GLU A 154 13.56 5.22 0.14
C GLU A 154 13.58 4.18 1.27
N SER A 155 13.33 4.61 2.52
CA SER A 155 13.16 3.68 3.66
C SER A 155 12.12 2.59 3.42
N MET A 156 11.03 2.88 2.69
CA MET A 156 10.02 1.88 2.36
C MET A 156 10.54 0.90 1.32
N GLY A 157 11.36 1.35 0.36
CA GLY A 157 12.07 0.49 -0.58
C GLY A 157 13.01 -0.49 0.13
N VAL A 158 13.81 0.01 1.09
CA VAL A 158 14.67 -0.83 1.93
C VAL A 158 13.85 -1.88 2.69
N TRP A 159 12.71 -1.50 3.28
CA TRP A 159 11.84 -2.45 3.98
C TRP A 159 11.30 -3.55 3.05
N ILE A 160 10.82 -3.17 1.86
CA ILE A 160 10.30 -4.12 0.87
C ILE A 160 11.38 -5.14 0.51
N LEU A 161 12.59 -4.67 0.17
CA LEU A 161 13.73 -5.55 -0.13
C LEU A 161 14.09 -6.45 1.05
N THR A 162 14.04 -5.92 2.28
CA THR A 162 14.28 -6.70 3.51
C THR A 162 13.23 -7.81 3.68
N GLN A 163 11.95 -7.54 3.41
CA GLN A 163 10.92 -8.57 3.44
C GLN A 163 11.05 -9.58 2.28
N MET A 164 11.49 -9.14 1.10
CA MET A 164 11.78 -10.05 -0.01
C MET A 164 12.92 -11.01 0.34
N LYS A 165 13.99 -10.52 0.99
CA LYS A 165 15.05 -11.36 1.55
C LYS A 165 14.49 -12.31 2.62
N ARG A 166 13.71 -11.81 3.58
CA ARG A 166 13.06 -12.62 4.66
C ARG A 166 12.33 -13.84 4.11
N TRP A 167 11.66 -13.72 2.97
CA TRP A 167 10.87 -14.80 2.38
C TRP A 167 11.61 -15.54 1.26
N GLY A 168 12.92 -15.34 1.10
CA GLY A 168 13.75 -16.07 0.13
C GLY A 168 13.51 -15.69 -1.34
N TYR A 169 12.82 -14.58 -1.61
CA TYR A 169 12.65 -14.08 -2.99
C TYR A 169 13.94 -13.43 -3.53
N ILE A 170 14.82 -13.00 -2.63
CA ILE A 170 16.16 -12.53 -2.95
C ILE A 170 17.12 -13.43 -2.19
N GLU A 171 17.90 -14.22 -2.91
CA GLU A 171 18.88 -15.14 -2.30
C GLU A 171 20.27 -14.47 -2.21
N GLU A 172 20.59 -13.62 -3.18
CA GLU A 172 21.88 -12.94 -3.31
C GLU A 172 22.05 -11.78 -2.32
N GLU A 173 23.30 -11.44 -2.03
CA GLU A 173 23.64 -10.27 -1.23
C GLU A 173 23.43 -9.01 -2.08
N ILE A 174 22.70 -8.04 -1.51
CA ILE A 174 22.30 -6.81 -2.19
C ILE A 174 22.62 -5.59 -1.34
N ASP A 175 22.89 -4.47 -2.00
CA ASP A 175 22.90 -3.17 -1.35
C ASP A 175 21.46 -2.62 -1.32
N TYR A 176 20.79 -2.78 -0.18
CA TYR A 176 19.42 -2.34 -0.01
C TYR A 176 19.24 -0.84 -0.24
N ALA A 177 20.22 -0.03 0.16
CA ALA A 177 20.13 1.43 0.10
C ALA A 177 20.32 1.92 -1.34
N ASP A 178 21.33 1.40 -2.04
CA ASP A 178 21.61 1.75 -3.43
C ASP A 178 20.43 1.40 -4.36
N ILE A 179 19.85 0.21 -4.19
CA ILE A 179 18.69 -0.22 -4.98
C ILE A 179 17.46 0.66 -4.65
N ALA A 180 17.23 0.97 -3.37
CA ALA A 180 16.12 1.83 -3.00
C ALA A 180 16.27 3.24 -3.59
N GLU A 181 17.48 3.81 -3.56
CA GLU A 181 17.79 5.12 -4.17
C GLU A 181 17.58 5.09 -5.69
N GLU A 182 18.05 4.05 -6.38
CA GLU A 182 17.92 3.94 -7.85
C GLU A 182 16.45 3.83 -8.30
N ILE A 183 15.60 3.17 -7.51
CA ILE A 183 14.21 2.89 -7.88
C ILE A 183 13.24 3.97 -7.38
N PHE A 184 13.34 4.40 -6.13
CA PHE A 184 12.39 5.33 -5.52
C PHE A 184 12.69 6.80 -5.87
N ARG A 185 13.96 7.15 -6.13
CA ARG A 185 14.37 8.47 -6.63
C ARG A 185 13.79 9.63 -5.80
N ALA A 186 13.84 9.52 -4.47
CA ALA A 186 13.19 10.47 -3.56
C ALA A 186 13.71 11.91 -3.74
N THR A 187 15.00 12.06 -4.01
CA THR A 187 15.64 13.35 -4.31
C THR A 187 15.03 14.01 -5.56
N ASP A 188 14.87 13.26 -6.65
CA ASP A 188 14.28 13.77 -7.90
C ASP A 188 12.79 14.10 -7.71
N ALA A 189 12.07 13.26 -6.97
CA ALA A 189 10.68 13.49 -6.62
C ALA A 189 10.50 14.77 -5.79
N ARG A 190 11.35 15.00 -4.78
CA ARG A 190 11.37 16.24 -3.98
C ARG A 190 11.53 17.46 -4.85
N GLN A 191 12.52 17.46 -5.75
CA GLN A 191 12.77 18.59 -6.65
C GLN A 191 11.52 18.92 -7.47
N ARG A 192 10.88 17.90 -8.04
CA ARG A 192 9.68 18.07 -8.89
C ARG A 192 8.46 18.52 -8.11
N LEU A 193 8.29 18.05 -6.88
CA LEU A 193 7.24 18.55 -5.98
C LEU A 193 7.48 20.03 -5.64
N ALA A 194 8.72 20.41 -5.36
CA ALA A 194 9.09 21.81 -5.09
C ALA A 194 8.85 22.73 -6.30
N GLU A 195 9.13 22.28 -7.53
CA GLU A 195 8.80 23.00 -8.78
C GLU A 195 7.29 23.29 -8.92
N MET A 196 6.45 22.46 -8.30
CA MET A 196 4.98 22.66 -8.26
C MET A 196 4.52 23.48 -7.06
N GLY A 197 5.42 23.86 -6.14
CA GLY A 197 5.06 24.47 -4.86
C GLY A 197 4.39 23.50 -3.88
N LEU A 198 4.56 22.19 -4.07
CA LEU A 198 4.04 21.16 -3.18
C LEU A 198 5.06 20.84 -2.07
N PRO A 199 4.59 20.51 -0.86
CA PRO A 199 5.48 20.11 0.23
C PRO A 199 6.16 18.79 -0.11
N ALA A 200 7.42 18.66 0.30
CA ALA A 200 8.17 17.42 0.26
C ALA A 200 9.07 17.34 1.51
N PRO A 201 9.26 16.16 2.11
CA PRO A 201 10.14 15.99 3.26
C PRO A 201 11.61 16.30 2.92
N GLU A 202 12.36 16.90 3.83
CA GLU A 202 13.81 17.18 3.67
C GLU A 202 14.69 15.91 3.66
N ILE A 203 14.17 14.82 4.22
CA ILE A 203 14.86 13.53 4.32
C ILE A 203 14.23 12.51 3.37
N ASN A 204 15.03 11.59 2.82
CA ASN A 204 14.53 10.51 1.94
C ASN A 204 14.09 9.27 2.72
N SER A 205 14.61 9.11 3.94
CA SER A 205 14.55 7.87 4.71
C SER A 205 14.29 8.19 6.18
N LYS A 206 13.45 7.37 6.82
CA LYS A 206 13.10 7.48 8.24
C LYS A 206 12.92 6.09 8.84
N LYS A 207 12.99 6.00 10.17
CA LYS A 207 12.60 4.80 10.91
C LYS A 207 11.09 4.63 10.89
N HIS A 208 10.64 3.38 10.97
CA HIS A 208 9.22 3.02 10.98
C HIS A 208 8.89 2.13 12.17
N MET A 209 7.65 2.17 12.65
CA MET A 209 7.15 1.26 13.67
C MET A 209 6.12 0.34 13.02
N ILE A 210 6.42 -0.96 12.98
CA ILE A 210 5.68 -1.95 12.20
C ILE A 210 5.28 -3.07 13.16
N MET A 211 4.00 -3.13 13.51
CA MET A 211 3.45 -4.03 14.53
C MET A 211 4.25 -4.02 15.85
N GLY A 212 4.66 -2.84 16.30
CA GLY A 212 5.43 -2.67 17.54
C GLY A 212 6.94 -2.97 17.42
N LYS A 213 7.44 -3.32 16.23
CA LYS A 213 8.87 -3.46 15.95
C LYS A 213 9.41 -2.24 15.22
N GLU A 214 10.50 -1.65 15.73
CA GLU A 214 11.21 -0.57 15.04
C GLU A 214 11.97 -1.14 13.84
N PHE A 215 11.71 -0.60 12.66
CA PHE A 215 12.50 -0.82 11.46
C PHE A 215 13.42 0.39 11.23
N ASP A 216 14.72 0.15 11.29
CA ASP A 216 15.76 1.13 10.95
C ASP A 216 16.33 0.81 9.56
N PRO A 217 16.07 1.63 8.53
CA PRO A 217 16.54 1.36 7.17
C PRO A 217 18.08 1.40 7.05
N ALA A 218 18.79 1.94 8.03
CA ALA A 218 20.26 1.87 8.08
C ALA A 218 20.77 0.52 8.61
N ARG A 219 19.90 -0.29 9.22
CA ARG A 219 20.21 -1.60 9.83
C ARG A 219 19.20 -2.67 9.42
N PRO A 220 18.98 -2.91 8.12
CA PRO A 220 17.97 -3.85 7.64
C PRO A 220 18.26 -5.30 8.06
N GLN A 221 19.54 -5.65 8.21
CA GLN A 221 19.95 -6.99 8.66
C GLN A 221 19.54 -7.27 10.11
N GLU A 222 19.68 -6.30 11.03
CA GLU A 222 19.23 -6.46 12.42
C GLU A 222 17.70 -6.67 12.48
N TYR A 223 16.96 -5.99 11.61
CA TYR A 223 15.52 -6.18 11.51
C TYR A 223 15.16 -7.56 10.95
N LEU A 224 15.87 -8.03 9.92
CA LEU A 224 15.70 -9.36 9.35
C LEU A 224 15.92 -10.47 10.39
N GLU A 225 16.99 -10.36 11.17
CA GLU A 225 17.35 -11.32 12.24
C GLU A 225 16.39 -11.27 13.44
N SER A 226 15.54 -10.24 13.55
CA SER A 226 14.57 -10.10 14.65
C SER A 226 13.32 -10.97 14.51
N PHE A 227 13.20 -11.73 13.42
CA PHE A 227 12.04 -12.55 13.10
C PHE A 227 12.26 -14.03 13.39
N GLU A 228 11.30 -14.65 14.07
CA GLU A 228 11.34 -16.09 14.36
C GLU A 228 11.00 -16.95 13.12
N ILE A 229 10.13 -16.42 12.25
CA ILE A 229 9.67 -17.10 11.04
C ILE A 229 10.18 -16.34 9.80
N GLY A 230 10.96 -17.04 8.99
CA GLY A 230 11.56 -16.56 7.73
C GLY A 230 12.26 -17.69 6.97
N ARG A 231 12.93 -17.33 5.87
CA ARG A 231 13.72 -18.21 4.98
C ARG A 231 15.17 -17.75 4.81
N ALA A 232 15.49 -16.55 5.28
CA ALA A 232 16.85 -16.01 5.30
C ALA A 232 17.55 -16.32 6.63
#